data_AF-D0KR72-F1
#
_entry.id   AF-D0KR72-F1
#
_cell.length_a   1.000
_cell.length_b   1.000
_cell.length_c   1.000
_cell.angle_alpha   90.00
_cell.angle_beta   90.00
_cell.angle_gamma   90.00
#
_symmetry.space_group_name_H-M   'P 1'
#
loop_
_entity.id
_entity.type
_entity.pdbx_description
1 polymer ?
#
loop_
_entity_poly.entity_id
_entity_poly.type
_entity_poly.pdbx_seq_one_letter_code
_entity_poly.pdbx_strand_id
1 'polypeptide(L)'
;MLLYFKPTKKERDINVALEIVSELFASRIGKLMGLPILEVSLIKHGDEIGLLMDYLPDKATEQNIYNLDEIKMSLAFEEWILNIDLKEDHVLSKNGKGFIIDHGHSLSAWKPLYYIIQIIDKKVSRFNLWASEDDFRDGIELLSSIDHNTISEILKESFSEVVESNFCKLFTREVAAEYMDLNIKILEKRMKYLKDGKILFTYNYRQ
;
A
#
# COMPACT_ATOMS: atom_id res chain seq x y z
N MET A 1 24.17 7.06 -3.13
CA MET A 1 22.71 6.77 -3.05
C MET A 1 22.07 7.97 -2.38
N LEU A 2 21.17 8.69 -3.07
CA LEU A 2 20.41 9.78 -2.46
C LEU A 2 19.18 9.19 -1.77
N LEU A 3 18.98 9.58 -0.51
CA LEU A 3 17.89 9.14 0.34
C LEU A 3 16.93 10.30 0.59
N TYR A 4 15.66 9.96 0.82
CA TYR A 4 14.60 10.89 1.20
C TYR A 4 14.03 10.50 2.57
N PHE A 5 13.77 11.50 3.41
CA PHE A 5 13.18 11.32 4.74
C PHE A 5 11.84 12.05 4.79
N LYS A 6 10.74 11.28 4.96
CA LYS A 6 9.37 11.78 5.15
C LYS A 6 9.07 11.78 6.66
N PRO A 7 9.21 12.92 7.37
CA PRO A 7 8.88 12.98 8.80
C PRO A 7 7.40 12.67 9.02
N THR A 8 7.07 12.04 10.15
CA THR A 8 5.68 11.82 10.53
C THR A 8 4.96 13.15 10.77
N LYS A 9 3.66 13.17 10.50
CA LYS A 9 2.80 14.33 10.82
C LYS A 9 2.83 14.55 12.34
N LYS A 10 2.88 15.81 12.77
CA LYS A 10 2.93 16.20 14.20
C LYS A 10 1.58 16.10 14.91
N GLU A 11 0.54 15.72 14.18
CA GLU A 11 -0.83 15.60 14.66
C GLU A 11 -0.96 14.44 15.64
N ARG A 12 -1.75 14.64 16.70
CA ARG A 12 -2.08 13.58 17.66
C ARG A 12 -3.29 12.81 17.15
N ASP A 13 -3.08 11.99 16.12
CA ASP A 13 -4.11 11.18 15.50
C ASP A 13 -3.60 9.75 15.29
N ILE A 14 -4.45 8.77 15.60
CA ILE A 14 -4.18 7.36 15.33
C ILE A 14 -4.03 7.09 13.83
N ASN A 15 -4.65 7.89 12.97
CA ASN A 15 -4.52 7.79 11.52
C ASN A 15 -3.10 8.07 11.03
N VAL A 16 -2.34 8.91 11.73
CA VAL A 16 -0.92 9.11 11.42
C VAL A 16 -0.13 7.81 11.70
N ALA A 17 -0.45 7.09 12.77
CA ALA A 17 0.17 5.79 13.03
C ALA A 17 -0.25 4.74 11.99
N LEU A 18 -1.53 4.68 11.64
CA LEU A 18 -2.06 3.77 10.61
C LEU A 18 -1.49 4.07 9.22
N GLU A 19 -1.21 5.33 8.90
CA GLU A 19 -0.51 5.76 7.67
C GLU A 19 0.86 5.07 7.58
N ILE A 20 1.66 5.17 8.64
CA ILE A 20 2.99 4.54 8.71
C ILE A 20 2.89 3.01 8.67
N VAL A 21 1.93 2.43 9.37
CA VAL A 21 1.67 0.98 9.29
C VAL A 21 1.38 0.57 7.84
N SER A 22 0.54 1.33 7.13
CA SER A 22 0.15 1.02 5.75
C SER A 22 1.33 1.11 4.78
N GLU A 23 2.17 2.13 4.93
CA GLU A 23 3.41 2.31 4.14
C GLU A 23 4.38 1.12 4.38
N LEU A 24 4.63 0.77 5.64
CA LEU A 24 5.51 -0.36 5.99
C LEU A 24 4.97 -1.69 5.48
N PHE A 25 3.69 -1.96 5.69
CA PHE A 25 3.05 -3.19 5.24
C PHE A 25 3.09 -3.31 3.72
N ALA A 26 2.69 -2.26 3.00
CA ALA A 26 2.65 -2.26 1.55
C ALA A 26 4.07 -2.46 0.97
N SER A 27 5.06 -1.78 1.54
CA SER A 27 6.45 -1.91 1.15
C SER A 27 7.00 -3.33 1.34
N ARG A 28 6.73 -3.96 2.48
CA ARG A 28 7.20 -5.32 2.81
C ARG A 28 6.56 -6.39 1.95
N ILE A 29 5.23 -6.35 1.82
CA ILE A 29 4.51 -7.31 0.97
C ILE A 29 4.89 -7.10 -0.49
N GLY A 30 4.94 -5.85 -0.96
CA GLY A 30 5.35 -5.53 -2.31
C GLY A 30 6.73 -6.10 -2.64
N LYS A 31 7.71 -5.89 -1.75
CA LYS A 31 9.05 -6.48 -1.87
C LYS A 31 9.01 -8.01 -1.93
N LEU A 32 8.27 -8.66 -1.03
CA LEU A 32 8.16 -10.12 -0.98
C LEU A 32 7.58 -10.69 -2.28
N MET A 33 6.62 -10.00 -2.88
CA MET A 33 5.97 -10.39 -4.14
C MET A 33 6.75 -9.96 -5.38
N GLY A 34 7.87 -9.24 -5.24
CA GLY A 34 8.62 -8.68 -6.37
C GLY A 34 7.92 -7.52 -7.08
N LEU A 35 6.91 -6.91 -6.45
CA LEU A 35 6.21 -5.75 -6.98
C LEU A 35 7.09 -4.49 -6.87
N PRO A 36 6.97 -3.54 -7.81
CA PRO A 36 7.69 -2.28 -7.83
C PRO A 36 7.13 -1.28 -6.80
N ILE A 37 6.95 -1.69 -5.54
CA ILE A 37 6.61 -0.81 -4.43
C ILE A 37 7.91 -0.26 -3.83
N LEU A 38 7.95 1.03 -3.51
CA LEU A 38 9.14 1.62 -2.91
C LEU A 38 9.44 1.02 -1.54
N GLU A 39 10.70 0.66 -1.31
CA GLU A 39 11.17 0.20 -0.02
C GLU A 39 11.23 1.37 0.97
N VAL A 40 10.58 1.23 2.13
CA VAL A 40 10.57 2.23 3.20
C VAL A 40 10.99 1.61 4.53
N SER A 41 11.57 2.42 5.41
CA SER A 41 11.95 2.01 6.78
C SER A 41 11.60 3.11 7.77
N LEU A 42 10.99 2.76 8.89
CA LEU A 42 10.74 3.72 9.97
C LEU A 42 12.04 3.95 10.74
N ILE A 43 12.50 5.20 10.76
CA ILE A 43 13.72 5.57 11.48
C ILE A 43 13.48 6.78 12.37
N LYS A 44 14.39 6.95 13.33
CA LYS A 44 14.55 8.21 14.05
C LYS A 44 15.73 8.99 13.46
N HIS A 45 15.50 10.24 13.08
CA HIS A 45 16.53 11.16 12.60
C HIS A 45 16.50 12.45 13.43
N GLY A 46 17.50 12.63 14.29
CA GLY A 46 17.47 13.69 15.30
C GLY A 46 16.31 13.49 16.28
N ASP A 47 15.44 14.50 16.41
CA ASP A 47 14.25 14.46 17.26
C ASP A 47 12.99 14.02 16.51
N GLU A 48 13.07 13.76 15.21
CA GLU A 48 11.94 13.38 14.37
C GLU A 48 11.95 11.88 14.07
N ILE A 49 10.76 11.30 13.97
CA ILE A 49 10.55 9.93 13.48
C ILE A 49 9.91 10.05 12.11
N GLY A 50 10.26 9.17 11.18
CA GLY A 50 9.77 9.25 9.80
C GLY A 50 10.21 8.07 8.95
N LEU A 51 9.72 8.05 7.72
CA LEU A 51 10.07 7.01 6.74
C LEU A 51 11.31 7.45 5.97
N LEU A 52 12.34 6.61 6.01
CA LEU A 52 13.50 6.69 5.12
C LEU A 52 13.22 5.84 3.89
N MET A 53 13.51 6.38 2.72
CA MET A 53 13.35 5.69 1.44
C MET A 53 14.34 6.22 0.42
N ASP A 54 14.43 5.53 -0.71
CA ASP A 54 15.23 5.97 -1.84
C ASP A 54 14.63 7.24 -2.48
N TYR A 55 15.46 8.24 -2.79
CA TYR A 55 15.00 9.40 -3.54
C TYR A 55 14.74 9.03 -5.01
N LEU A 56 13.52 9.32 -5.48
CA LEU A 56 13.07 9.10 -6.86
C LEU A 56 12.93 10.46 -7.58
N PRO A 57 13.85 10.80 -8.50
CA PRO A 57 13.90 12.14 -9.08
C PRO A 57 12.88 12.40 -10.19
N ASP A 58 12.43 11.35 -10.88
CA ASP A 58 11.69 11.48 -12.13
C ASP A 58 10.24 11.02 -11.98
N LYS A 59 9.33 11.60 -12.77
CA LYS A 59 7.99 11.04 -12.93
C LYS A 59 8.05 9.81 -13.85
N ALA A 60 7.33 8.75 -13.48
CA ALA A 60 7.19 7.59 -14.37
C ALA A 60 6.09 7.84 -15.41
N THR A 61 6.30 7.29 -16.60
CA THR A 61 5.39 7.28 -17.74
C THR A 61 5.55 5.94 -18.45
N GLU A 62 4.54 5.51 -19.22
CA GLU A 62 4.60 4.27 -20.01
C GLU A 62 5.85 4.19 -20.90
N GLN A 63 6.42 5.32 -21.32
CA GLN A 63 7.54 5.38 -22.27
C GLN A 63 8.92 5.44 -21.61
N ASN A 64 9.03 5.76 -20.32
CA ASN A 64 10.32 6.03 -19.66
C ASN A 64 10.71 5.02 -18.57
N ILE A 65 9.90 3.98 -18.36
CA ILE A 65 10.21 2.90 -17.42
C ILE A 65 10.35 1.55 -18.14
N TYR A 66 11.31 0.73 -17.72
CA TYR A 66 11.54 -0.59 -18.31
C TYR A 66 10.72 -1.72 -17.66
N ASN A 67 10.18 -1.50 -16.46
CA ASN A 67 9.41 -2.47 -15.67
C ASN A 67 7.90 -2.15 -15.67
N LEU A 68 7.38 -1.78 -16.85
CA LEU A 68 6.00 -1.36 -16.99
C LEU A 68 5.02 -2.51 -16.68
N ASP A 69 5.37 -3.74 -17.06
CA ASP A 69 4.49 -4.90 -16.87
C ASP A 69 4.28 -5.18 -15.37
N GLU A 70 5.33 -5.08 -14.54
CA GLU A 70 5.20 -5.22 -13.10
C GLU A 70 4.41 -4.07 -12.47
N ILE A 71 4.48 -2.86 -13.02
CA ILE A 71 3.65 -1.72 -12.59
C ILE A 71 2.18 -1.99 -12.90
N LYS A 72 1.85 -2.47 -14.10
CA LYS A 72 0.48 -2.78 -14.49
C LYS A 72 -0.13 -3.89 -13.62
N MET A 73 0.62 -4.98 -13.39
CA MET A 73 0.20 -6.08 -12.53
C MET A 73 -0.06 -5.64 -11.07
N SER A 74 0.63 -4.59 -10.61
CA SER A 74 0.46 -4.07 -9.24
C SER A 74 -0.93 -3.48 -9.00
N LEU A 75 -1.77 -3.25 -10.02
CA LEU A 75 -3.10 -2.67 -9.82
C LEU A 75 -3.98 -3.56 -8.92
N ALA A 76 -3.84 -4.88 -9.06
CA ALA A 76 -4.55 -5.82 -8.20
C ALA A 76 -4.13 -5.66 -6.73
N PHE A 77 -2.83 -5.43 -6.48
CA PHE A 77 -2.30 -5.18 -5.14
C PHE A 77 -2.84 -3.88 -4.56
N GLU A 78 -2.85 -2.78 -5.33
CA GLU A 78 -3.41 -1.49 -4.90
C GLU A 78 -4.91 -1.59 -4.54
N GLU A 79 -5.68 -2.33 -5.35
CA GLU A 79 -7.08 -2.64 -5.03
C GLU A 79 -7.23 -3.53 -3.80
N TRP A 80 -6.35 -4.52 -3.63
CA TRP A 80 -6.41 -5.46 -2.51
C TRP A 80 -6.20 -4.76 -1.17
N ILE A 81 -5.22 -3.87 -1.10
CA ILE A 81 -4.94 -3.09 0.10
C ILE A 81 -5.89 -1.90 0.29
N LEU A 82 -6.92 -1.73 -0.54
CA LEU A 82 -7.84 -0.57 -0.49
C LEU A 82 -7.13 0.78 -0.63
N ASN A 83 -6.18 0.93 -1.55
CA ASN A 83 -5.57 2.24 -1.81
C ASN A 83 -6.56 3.16 -2.56
N ILE A 84 -7.15 4.12 -1.84
CA ILE A 84 -8.14 5.06 -2.39
C ILE A 84 -7.52 6.29 -3.06
N ASP A 85 -6.21 6.53 -2.84
CA ASP A 85 -5.53 7.75 -3.27
C ASP A 85 -4.54 7.52 -4.42
N LEU A 86 -4.55 6.34 -5.04
CA LEU A 86 -3.69 6.03 -6.17
C LEU A 86 -3.92 6.99 -7.34
N LYS A 87 -2.86 7.71 -7.71
CA LYS A 87 -2.79 8.70 -8.80
C LYS A 87 -1.58 8.41 -9.67
N GLU A 88 -1.59 8.94 -10.90
CA GLU A 88 -0.45 8.85 -11.82
C GLU A 88 0.83 9.45 -11.22
N ASP A 89 0.71 10.55 -10.47
CA ASP A 89 1.84 11.18 -9.76
C ASP A 89 2.43 10.32 -8.62
N HIS A 90 1.77 9.22 -8.24
CA HIS A 90 2.31 8.26 -7.26
C HIS A 90 3.16 7.17 -7.92
N VAL A 91 3.44 7.29 -9.23
CA VAL A 91 4.42 6.45 -9.91
C VAL A 91 5.63 7.33 -10.26
N LEU A 92 6.72 7.12 -9.56
CA LEU A 92 7.99 7.82 -9.78
C LEU A 92 9.03 6.85 -10.31
N SER A 93 10.10 7.36 -10.90
CA SER A 93 11.17 6.54 -11.45
C SER A 93 12.55 7.02 -11.07
N LYS A 94 13.49 6.08 -11.15
CA LYS A 94 14.92 6.29 -10.94
C LYS A 94 15.67 5.33 -11.83
N ASN A 95 16.61 5.86 -12.63
CA ASN A 95 17.40 5.07 -13.58
C ASN A 95 16.53 4.21 -14.52
N GLY A 96 15.37 4.75 -14.96
CA GLY A 96 14.44 4.04 -15.82
C GLY A 96 13.63 2.93 -15.15
N LYS A 97 13.73 2.72 -13.82
CA LYS A 97 12.84 1.82 -13.09
C LYS A 97 11.73 2.63 -12.41
N GLY A 98 10.48 2.26 -12.66
CA GLY A 98 9.30 2.81 -12.00
C GLY A 98 9.01 2.17 -10.65
N PHE A 99 8.45 2.96 -9.73
CA PHE A 99 8.04 2.56 -8.39
C PHE A 99 6.71 3.23 -8.02
N ILE A 100 5.82 2.48 -7.38
CA ILE A 100 4.60 2.99 -6.77
C ILE A 100 4.92 3.43 -5.34
N ILE A 101 4.45 4.62 -4.98
CA ILE A 101 4.70 5.26 -3.68
C ILE A 101 3.39 5.71 -3.01
N ASP A 102 3.52 6.14 -1.76
CA ASP A 102 2.47 6.81 -0.97
C ASP A 102 1.25 5.92 -0.70
N HIS A 103 1.48 4.85 0.07
CA HIS A 103 0.46 3.90 0.51
C HIS A 103 -0.20 4.31 1.83
N GLY A 104 0.03 5.54 2.28
CA GLY A 104 -0.51 6.10 3.51
C GLY A 104 -2.04 6.13 3.61
N HIS A 105 -2.72 6.03 2.47
CA HIS A 105 -4.18 5.95 2.36
C HIS A 105 -4.68 4.55 2.00
N SER A 106 -3.92 3.52 2.32
CA SER A 106 -4.32 2.11 2.19
C SER A 106 -4.97 1.59 3.48
N LEU A 107 -5.49 0.37 3.43
CA LEU A 107 -6.10 -0.35 4.55
C LEU A 107 -7.16 0.49 5.28
N SER A 108 -7.16 0.49 6.61
CA SER A 108 -8.03 1.36 7.43
C SER A 108 -7.51 2.79 7.64
N ALA A 109 -6.29 3.13 7.20
CA ALA A 109 -5.74 4.46 7.41
C ALA A 109 -6.61 5.55 6.75
N TRP A 110 -6.94 6.60 7.51
CA TRP A 110 -7.79 7.72 7.10
C TRP A 110 -9.22 7.33 6.68
N LYS A 111 -9.67 6.12 7.02
CA LYS A 111 -11.00 5.61 6.63
C LYS A 111 -11.80 5.22 7.87
N PRO A 112 -12.91 5.93 8.17
CA PRO A 112 -13.81 5.46 9.22
C PRO A 112 -14.50 4.16 8.78
N LEU A 113 -14.88 3.32 9.74
CA LEU A 113 -15.42 1.97 9.48
C LEU A 113 -16.62 1.98 8.52
N TYR A 114 -17.54 2.94 8.66
CA TYR A 114 -18.71 3.04 7.76
C TYR A 114 -18.29 3.24 6.30
N TYR A 115 -17.20 3.98 6.06
CA TYR A 115 -16.70 4.23 4.72
C TYR A 115 -16.03 2.98 4.16
N ILE A 116 -15.26 2.24 4.99
CA ILE A 116 -14.70 0.94 4.61
C ILE A 116 -15.82 -0.01 4.15
N ILE A 117 -16.90 -0.13 4.93
CA ILE A 117 -18.07 -0.95 4.56
C ILE A 117 -18.67 -0.53 3.22
N GLN A 118 -18.69 0.76 2.89
CA GLN A 118 -19.22 1.27 1.62
C GLN A 118 -18.36 0.93 0.40
N ILE A 119 -17.04 0.76 0.58
CA ILE A 119 -16.08 0.58 -0.52
C ILE A 119 -15.48 -0.83 -0.61
N ILE A 120 -15.65 -1.67 0.42
CA ILE A 120 -15.00 -2.97 0.54
C ILE A 120 -15.30 -3.91 -0.65
N ASP A 121 -16.47 -3.80 -1.27
CA ASP A 121 -16.91 -4.59 -2.43
C ASP A 121 -17.00 -3.74 -3.71
N LYS A 122 -16.16 -2.70 -3.83
CA LYS A 122 -16.09 -1.80 -4.99
C LYS A 122 -14.65 -1.60 -5.46
N LYS A 123 -14.49 -1.14 -6.70
CA LYS A 123 -13.25 -0.51 -7.17
C LYS A 123 -12.95 0.74 -6.35
N VAL A 124 -11.69 0.95 -5.99
CA VAL A 124 -11.27 2.14 -5.22
C VAL A 124 -10.22 3.01 -5.92
N SER A 125 -9.36 2.42 -6.75
CA SER A 125 -8.26 3.15 -7.40
C SER A 125 -8.81 4.02 -8.52
N ARG A 126 -8.38 5.28 -8.55
CA ARG A 126 -8.80 6.24 -9.60
C ARG A 126 -7.97 6.09 -10.86
N PHE A 127 -6.67 5.85 -10.66
CA PHE A 127 -5.71 5.52 -11.70
C PHE A 127 -5.57 4.00 -11.81
N ASN A 128 -5.47 3.48 -13.04
CA ASN A 128 -5.41 2.04 -13.30
C ASN A 128 -3.98 1.54 -13.59
N LEU A 129 -2.92 2.32 -13.28
CA LEU A 129 -1.53 1.95 -13.56
C LEU A 129 -1.26 1.54 -15.02
N TRP A 130 -2.04 2.08 -15.96
CA TRP A 130 -2.03 1.70 -17.38
C TRP A 130 -2.31 0.20 -17.63
N ALA A 131 -2.88 -0.50 -16.66
CA ALA A 131 -3.17 -1.93 -16.73
C ALA A 131 -4.32 -2.22 -17.68
N SER A 132 -4.20 -3.35 -18.37
CA SER A 132 -5.27 -4.05 -19.08
C SER A 132 -6.02 -5.00 -18.12
N GLU A 133 -7.04 -5.67 -18.65
CA GLU A 133 -7.76 -6.70 -17.90
C GLU A 133 -6.86 -7.91 -17.57
N ASP A 134 -5.99 -8.29 -18.51
CA ASP A 134 -5.09 -9.44 -18.35
C ASP A 134 -4.03 -9.15 -17.28
N ASP A 135 -3.41 -7.96 -17.30
CA ASP A 135 -2.46 -7.53 -16.26
C ASP A 135 -3.08 -7.59 -14.85
N PHE A 136 -4.35 -7.19 -14.73
CA PHE A 136 -5.07 -7.22 -13.46
C PHE A 136 -5.34 -8.66 -12.99
N ARG A 137 -5.69 -9.57 -13.92
CA ARG A 137 -5.87 -10.99 -13.61
C ARG A 137 -4.57 -11.63 -13.15
N ASP A 138 -3.46 -11.36 -13.85
CA ASP A 138 -2.13 -11.84 -13.48
C ASP A 138 -1.72 -11.31 -12.10
N GLY A 139 -2.05 -10.06 -11.79
CA GLY A 139 -1.88 -9.48 -10.45
C GLY A 139 -2.67 -10.21 -9.35
N ILE A 140 -3.90 -10.66 -9.64
CA ILE A 140 -4.70 -11.47 -8.69
C ILE A 140 -4.06 -12.85 -8.47
N GLU A 141 -3.54 -13.48 -9.53
CA GLU A 141 -2.85 -14.76 -9.42
C GLU A 141 -1.60 -14.64 -8.55
N LEU A 142 -0.80 -13.59 -8.76
CA LEU A 142 0.37 -13.28 -7.93
C LEU A 142 -0.03 -13.04 -6.47
N LEU A 143 -1.06 -12.24 -6.22
CA LEU A 143 -1.62 -12.05 -4.86
C LEU A 143 -2.10 -13.34 -4.20
N SER A 144 -2.52 -14.33 -5.00
CA SER A 144 -2.99 -15.62 -4.48
C SER A 144 -1.85 -16.57 -4.11
N SER A 145 -0.61 -16.24 -4.49
CA SER A 145 0.57 -17.06 -4.23
C SER A 145 1.14 -16.90 -2.81
N ILE A 146 0.83 -15.79 -2.13
CA ILE A 146 1.25 -15.55 -0.76
C ILE A 146 0.22 -16.12 0.23
N ASP A 147 0.69 -16.87 1.22
CA ASP A 147 -0.19 -17.46 2.21
C ASP A 147 -0.61 -16.46 3.29
N HIS A 148 -1.74 -16.76 3.93
CA HIS A 148 -2.34 -15.89 4.93
C HIS A 148 -1.48 -15.70 6.20
N ASN A 149 -0.67 -16.70 6.59
CA ASN A 149 0.17 -16.57 7.77
C ASN A 149 1.28 -15.54 7.52
N THR A 150 1.92 -15.63 6.35
CA THR A 150 2.94 -14.65 5.93
C THR A 150 2.37 -13.22 5.89
N ILE A 151 1.17 -13.03 5.33
CA ILE A 151 0.49 -11.72 5.34
C ILE A 151 0.27 -11.22 6.78
N SER A 152 -0.21 -12.10 7.66
CA SER A 152 -0.53 -11.77 9.05
C SER A 152 0.71 -11.42 9.87
N GLU A 153 1.81 -12.14 9.65
CA GLU A 153 3.10 -11.88 10.29
C GLU A 153 3.65 -10.52 9.86
N ILE A 154 3.68 -10.21 8.57
CA ILE A 154 4.17 -8.92 8.06
C ILE A 154 3.31 -7.75 8.57
N LEU A 155 1.98 -7.93 8.63
CA LEU A 155 1.09 -6.92 9.19
C LEU A 155 1.41 -6.70 10.68
N LYS A 156 1.52 -7.78 11.46
CA LYS A 156 1.85 -7.73 12.89
C LYS A 156 3.20 -7.05 13.13
N GLU A 157 4.22 -7.36 12.34
CA GLU A 157 5.53 -6.71 12.42
C GLU A 157 5.43 -5.21 12.14
N SER A 158 4.63 -4.82 11.13
CA SER A 158 4.43 -3.41 10.76
C SER A 158 3.73 -2.64 11.89
N PHE A 159 2.71 -3.23 12.51
CA PHE A 159 2.05 -2.65 13.69
C PHE A 159 3.00 -2.57 14.89
N SER A 160 3.77 -3.63 15.16
CA SER A 160 4.67 -3.70 16.31
C SER A 160 5.74 -2.62 16.24
N GLU A 161 6.36 -2.43 15.07
CA GLU A 161 7.37 -1.39 14.85
C GLU A 161 6.81 0.02 15.10
N VAL A 162 5.60 0.31 14.63
CA VAL A 162 4.96 1.61 14.85
C VAL A 162 4.64 1.82 16.34
N VAL A 163 4.15 0.81 17.05
CA VAL A 163 3.90 0.91 18.50
C VAL A 163 5.20 1.13 19.26
N GLU A 164 6.26 0.39 18.93
CA GLU A 164 7.57 0.47 19.60
C GLU A 164 8.27 1.82 19.37
N SER A 165 8.06 2.44 18.20
CA SER A 165 8.58 3.78 17.91
C SER A 165 8.01 4.87 18.82
N ASN A 166 6.84 4.64 19.41
CA ASN A 166 6.20 5.48 20.43
C ASN A 166 6.03 6.97 20.03
N PHE A 167 5.97 7.29 18.73
CA PHE A 167 5.74 8.67 18.28
C PHE A 167 4.28 9.12 18.47
N CYS A 168 3.32 8.19 18.42
CA CYS A 168 1.90 8.48 18.62
C CYS A 168 1.38 7.83 19.91
N LYS A 169 1.23 8.64 20.97
CA LYS A 169 0.78 8.16 22.30
C LYS A 169 -0.64 7.59 22.32
N LEU A 170 -1.47 7.91 21.32
CA LEU A 170 -2.83 7.38 21.20
C LEU A 170 -2.85 5.98 20.59
N PHE A 171 -1.76 5.58 19.91
CA PHE A 171 -1.66 4.28 19.27
C PHE A 171 -1.09 3.24 20.25
N THR A 172 -1.89 2.93 21.28
CA THR A 172 -1.51 1.94 22.30
C THR A 172 -1.50 0.52 21.74
N ARG A 173 -0.99 -0.45 22.52
CA ARG A 173 -0.99 -1.87 22.13
C ARG A 173 -2.40 -2.40 21.90
N GLU A 174 -3.35 -1.99 22.73
CA GLU A 174 -4.75 -2.36 22.61
C GLU A 174 -5.35 -1.82 21.31
N VAL A 175 -5.15 -0.53 21.04
CA VAL A 175 -5.61 0.11 19.79
C VAL A 175 -4.97 -0.56 18.57
N ALA A 176 -3.66 -0.81 18.62
CA ALA A 176 -2.95 -1.51 17.54
C ALA A 176 -3.52 -2.92 17.28
N ALA A 177 -3.86 -3.67 18.33
CA ALA A 177 -4.44 -5.00 18.20
C ALA A 177 -5.83 -4.97 17.55
N GLU A 178 -6.68 -4.01 17.93
CA GLU A 178 -8.01 -3.81 17.31
C GLU A 178 -7.90 -3.49 15.82
N TYR A 179 -7.02 -2.56 15.47
CA TYR A 179 -6.79 -2.19 14.06
C TYR A 179 -6.11 -3.30 13.27
N MET A 180 -5.23 -4.10 13.88
CA MET A 180 -4.64 -5.26 13.24
C MET A 180 -5.72 -6.28 12.84
N ASP A 181 -6.62 -6.64 13.77
CA ASP A 181 -7.74 -7.55 13.49
C ASP A 181 -8.68 -6.99 12.40
N LEU A 182 -8.99 -5.69 12.44
CA LEU A 182 -9.77 -5.04 11.39
C LEU A 182 -9.07 -5.16 10.02
N ASN A 183 -7.77 -4.87 9.95
CA ASN A 183 -7.04 -4.88 8.68
C ASN A 183 -6.88 -6.30 8.11
N ILE A 184 -6.75 -7.33 8.95
CA ILE A 184 -6.80 -8.73 8.49
C ILE A 184 -8.15 -9.02 7.82
N LYS A 185 -9.26 -8.67 8.47
CA LYS A 185 -10.61 -8.87 7.92
C LYS A 185 -10.82 -8.11 6.61
N ILE A 186 -10.26 -6.90 6.50
CA ILE A 186 -10.26 -6.12 5.25
C ILE A 186 -9.54 -6.90 4.15
N LEU A 187 -8.30 -7.34 4.39
CA LEU A 187 -7.48 -8.02 3.39
C LEU A 187 -8.12 -9.33 2.92
N GLU A 188 -8.69 -10.12 3.83
CA GLU A 188 -9.43 -11.35 3.49
C GLU A 188 -10.65 -11.07 2.62
N LYS A 189 -11.48 -10.11 3.04
CA LYS A 189 -12.69 -9.74 2.33
C LYS A 189 -12.38 -9.17 0.95
N ARG A 190 -11.32 -8.36 0.82
CA ARG A 190 -10.83 -7.84 -0.45
C ARG A 190 -10.32 -8.93 -1.35
N MET A 191 -9.51 -9.86 -0.83
CA MET A 191 -9.03 -10.98 -1.63
C MET A 191 -10.18 -11.79 -2.23
N LYS A 192 -11.21 -12.07 -1.42
CA LYS A 192 -12.43 -12.73 -1.91
C LYS A 192 -13.13 -11.92 -3.01
N TYR A 193 -13.33 -10.62 -2.78
CA TYR A 193 -13.98 -9.75 -3.76
C TYR A 193 -13.22 -9.69 -5.10
N LEU A 194 -11.89 -9.63 -5.07
CA LEU A 194 -11.06 -9.62 -6.27
C LEU A 194 -11.16 -10.95 -7.04
N LYS A 195 -11.09 -12.08 -6.33
CA LYS A 195 -11.22 -13.42 -6.93
C LYS A 195 -12.58 -13.68 -7.56
N ASP A 196 -13.65 -13.06 -7.05
CA ASP A 196 -14.97 -13.14 -7.66
C ASP A 196 -15.04 -12.47 -9.05
N GLY A 197 -14.01 -11.71 -9.46
CA GLY A 197 -13.89 -11.11 -10.79
C GLY A 197 -14.84 -9.93 -11.06
N LYS A 198 -15.73 -9.59 -10.12
CA LYS A 198 -16.73 -8.52 -10.28
C LYS A 198 -16.11 -7.15 -10.56
N ILE A 199 -14.92 -6.90 -10.03
CA ILE A 199 -14.20 -5.64 -10.23
C ILE A 199 -13.75 -5.44 -11.69
N LEU A 200 -13.53 -6.52 -12.46
CA LEU A 200 -13.10 -6.43 -13.86
C LEU A 200 -14.11 -5.64 -14.70
N PHE A 201 -15.41 -5.77 -14.40
CA PHE A 201 -16.47 -5.03 -15.10
C PHE A 201 -16.57 -3.54 -14.75
N THR A 202 -15.73 -3.05 -13.83
CA THR A 202 -15.80 -1.66 -13.32
C THR A 202 -14.69 -0.75 -13.84
N TYR A 203 -13.69 -1.32 -14.51
CA TYR A 203 -12.60 -0.56 -15.11
C TYR A 203 -12.89 -0.28 -16.58
N ASN A 204 -12.68 0.97 -16.98
CA ASN A 204 -12.49 1.31 -18.38
C ASN A 204 -11.02 1.01 -18.71
N TYR A 205 -10.72 -0.24 -19.05
CA TYR A 205 -9.39 -0.63 -19.51
C TYR A 205 -9.10 0.03 -20.86
N ARG A 206 -7.85 0.40 -21.10
CA ARG A 206 -7.44 0.85 -22.44
C ARG A 206 -7.46 -0.37 -23.37
N GLN A 207 -8.13 -0.23 -24.51
CA GLN A 207 -8.09 -1.19 -25.62
C GLN A 207 -6.80 -1.01 -26.42
#